data_AF-A0A8T2WUZ8-F1
#
_entry.id   AF-A0A8T2WUZ8-F1
#
_cell.length_a   1.000
_cell.length_b   1.000
_cell.length_c   1.000
_cell.angle_alpha   90.00
_cell.angle_beta   90.00
_cell.angle_gamma   90.00
#
_symmetry.space_group_name_H-M   'P 1'
#
loop_
_entity.id
_entity.type
_entity.pdbx_description
1 polymer ?
#
loop_
_entity_poly.entity_id
_entity_poly.type
_entity_poly.pdbx_seq_one_letter_code
_entity_poly.pdbx_strand_id
1 'polypeptide(L)' 'IYGGSKRNGSRPPHFCKSSGSIARHILQQLQNVNIIDIDPKGGRRITSSGQRDLDQVAGRIVVAP' A
#
# COMPACT_ATOMS: atom_id res chain seq x y z
N ILE A 1 5.38 4.54 7.61
CA ILE A 1 4.70 5.04 6.40
C ILE A 1 3.30 5.54 6.74
N TYR A 2 2.32 4.67 6.98
CA TYR A 2 0.93 5.10 7.23
C TYR A 2 0.58 5.50 8.68
N GLY A 3 1.57 5.58 9.57
CA GLY A 3 1.36 6.03 10.95
C GLY A 3 1.33 7.56 11.06
N GLY A 4 0.95 8.07 12.22
CA GLY A 4 0.82 9.51 12.44
C GLY A 4 1.03 9.92 13.89
N SER A 5 0.97 11.23 14.14
CA SER A 5 1.06 11.80 15.47
C SER A 5 -0.22 11.50 16.25
N LYS A 6 -0.13 10.71 17.32
CA LYS A 6 -1.26 10.37 18.18
C LYS A 6 -1.44 11.43 19.25
N ARG A 7 -2.63 12.04 19.27
CA ARG A 7 -3.05 12.96 20.34
C ARG A 7 -3.34 12.17 21.62
N ASN A 8 -2.54 12.39 22.66
CA ASN A 8 -2.66 11.72 23.97
C ASN A 8 -3.30 12.60 25.06
N GLY A 9 -4.15 13.56 24.65
CA GLY A 9 -4.79 14.50 25.58
C GLY A 9 -3.79 15.53 26.13
N SER A 10 -3.60 15.53 27.46
CA SER A 10 -2.68 16.45 28.15
C SER A 10 -1.20 16.07 28.00
N ARG A 11 -0.90 14.85 27.57
CA ARG A 11 0.49 14.40 27.34
C ARG A 11 0.95 14.81 25.93
N PRO A 12 2.26 15.07 25.73
CA PRO A 12 2.81 15.36 24.42
C PRO A 12 2.44 14.30 23.37
N PRO A 13 2.26 14.71 22.10
CA PRO A 13 1.96 13.78 21.03
C PRO A 13 3.18 12.93 20.68
N HIS A 14 2.95 11.65 20.38
CA HIS A 14 3.98 10.71 19.94
C HIS A 14 3.53 9.98 18.67
N PHE A 15 4.48 9.55 17.85
CA PHE A 15 4.18 8.77 16.65
C PHE A 15 3.57 7.41 17.03
N CYS A 16 2.45 7.07 16.40
CA CYS A 16 1.85 5.75 16.47
C CYS A 16 1.74 5.14 15.08
N LYS A 17 2.04 3.84 15.01
CA LYS A 17 1.90 3.03 13.81
C LYS A 17 0.41 2.86 13.47
N SER A 18 0.11 2.79 12.18
CA SER A 18 -1.21 2.41 11.70
C SER A 18 -1.52 0.94 11.99
N SER A 19 -2.78 0.55 11.80
CA SER A 19 -3.18 -0.85 11.91
C SER A 19 -2.45 -1.73 10.90
N GLY A 20 -1.75 -2.75 11.42
CA GLY A 20 -1.06 -3.74 10.60
C GLY A 20 -2.02 -4.76 9.97
N SER A 21 -3.21 -4.98 10.55
CA SER A 21 -4.19 -5.92 9.99
C SER A 21 -4.76 -5.41 8.67
N ILE A 22 -5.09 -4.11 8.60
CA ILE A 22 -5.60 -3.47 7.39
C ILE A 22 -4.54 -3.54 6.27
N ALA A 23 -3.30 -3.13 6.57
CA ALA A 23 -2.22 -3.19 5.59
C ALA A 23 -1.97 -4.62 5.07
N ARG A 24 -1.99 -5.63 5.96
CA ARG A 24 -1.84 -7.03 5.57
C ARG A 24 -3.00 -7.50 4.68
N HIS A 25 -4.23 -7.18 5.07
CA HIS A 25 -5.43 -7.61 4.36
C HIS A 25 -5.47 -7.05 2.95
N ILE A 26 -5.22 -5.75 2.78
CA ILE A 26 -5.18 -5.10 1.46
C ILE A 26 -4.14 -5.77 0.56
N LEU A 27 -2.94 -6.03 1.09
CA LEU A 27 -1.90 -6.68 0.29
C LEU A 27 -2.30 -8.12 -0.08
N GLN A 28 -2.95 -8.88 0.79
CA GLN A 28 -3.50 -10.21 0.45
C GLN A 28 -4.56 -10.12 -0.65
N GLN A 29 -5.45 -9.12 -0.60
CA GLN A 29 -6.42 -8.90 -1.68
C GLN A 29 -5.74 -8.57 -3.01
N LEU A 30 -4.73 -7.70 -3.01
CA LEU A 30 -3.96 -7.37 -4.23
C LEU A 30 -3.18 -8.57 -4.78
N GLN A 31 -2.82 -9.52 -3.92
CA GLN A 31 -2.23 -10.79 -4.34
C GLN A 31 -3.27 -11.70 -5.00
N ASN A 32 -4.51 -11.76 -4.49
CA ASN A 32 -5.59 -12.50 -5.14
C ASN A 32 -5.92 -11.95 -6.53
N VAL A 33 -5.74 -10.64 -6.74
CA VAL A 33 -5.92 -9.96 -8.04
C VAL A 33 -4.67 -10.07 -8.94
N ASN A 34 -3.62 -10.77 -8.50
CA ASN A 34 -2.36 -10.99 -9.22
C ASN A 34 -1.56 -9.71 -9.56
N ILE A 35 -1.76 -8.63 -8.79
CA ILE A 35 -0.99 -7.38 -8.94
C ILE A 35 0.32 -7.44 -8.16
N ILE A 36 0.32 -8.17 -7.03
CA ILE A 36 1.46 -8.28 -6.11
C ILE A 36 1.74 -9.76 -5.83
N ASP A 37 3.01 -10.13 -5.73
CA ASP A 37 3.46 -11.49 -5.39
C ASP A 37 4.41 -11.49 -4.18
N ILE A 38 4.63 -12.67 -3.61
CA ILE A 38 5.56 -12.89 -2.50
C ILE A 38 6.97 -13.03 -3.06
N ASP A 39 7.90 -12.20 -2.60
CA ASP A 39 9.30 -12.32 -2.99
C ASP A 39 9.98 -13.43 -2.17
N PRO A 40 10.74 -14.37 -2.78
CA PRO A 40 11.51 -15.38 -2.07
C PRO A 40 12.53 -14.80 -1.08
N LYS A 41 12.99 -13.56 -1.28
CA LYS A 41 13.90 -12.85 -0.34
C LYS A 41 13.16 -12.22 0.84
N GLY A 42 11.83 -12.36 0.89
CA GLY A 42 10.96 -11.77 1.88
C GLY A 42 10.31 -10.47 1.40
N GLY A 43 9.13 -10.18 1.93
CA GLY A 43 8.33 -9.02 1.54
C GLY A 43 7.40 -9.31 0.38
N ARG A 44 7.03 -8.26 -0.36
CA ARG A 44 6.10 -8.33 -1.48
C ARG A 44 6.64 -7.54 -2.65
N ARG A 45 6.48 -8.08 -3.85
CA ARG A 45 6.98 -7.52 -5.10
C ARG A 45 5.82 -7.31 -6.07
N ILE A 46 5.89 -6.26 -6.88
CA ILE A 46 4.93 -6.05 -7.96
C ILE A 46 5.13 -7.06 -9.10
N THR A 47 4.04 -7.59 -9.64
CA THR A 47 4.07 -8.48 -10.82
C THR A 47 4.25 -7.68 -12.11
N SER A 48 4.73 -8.33 -13.16
CA SER A 48 4.86 -7.69 -14.49
C SER A 48 3.49 -7.22 -15.03
N SER A 49 2.44 -8.02 -14.81
CA SER A 49 1.05 -7.64 -15.12
C SER A 49 0.57 -6.45 -14.29
N GLY A 50 0.82 -6.46 -12.98
CA GLY A 50 0.44 -5.37 -12.09
C GLY A 50 1.09 -4.05 -12.46
N GLN A 51 2.37 -4.06 -12.89
CA GLN A 51 3.04 -2.87 -13.38
C GLN A 51 2.37 -2.31 -14.64
N ARG A 52 2.11 -3.18 -15.64
CA ARG A 52 1.43 -2.78 -16.88
C ARG A 52 0.05 -2.17 -16.62
N ASP A 53 -0.74 -2.76 -15.73
CA ASP A 53 -2.09 -2.28 -15.43
C ASP A 53 -2.05 -0.89 -14.77
N LEU A 54 -1.10 -0.66 -13.85
CA LEU A 54 -0.89 0.65 -13.25
C LEU A 54 -0.43 1.70 -14.27
N ASP A 55 0.48 1.34 -15.17
CA ASP A 55 0.95 2.22 -16.24
C ASP A 55 -0.18 2.61 -17.21
N GLN A 56 -1.08 1.67 -17.52
CA GLN A 56 -2.27 1.94 -18.34
C GLN A 56 -3.23 2.93 -17.67
N VAL A 57 -3.46 2.79 -16.36
CA VAL A 57 -4.31 3.71 -15.60
C VAL A 57 -3.64 5.09 -15.52
N ALA A 58 -2.34 5.14 -15.25
CA ALA A 58 -1.59 6.39 -15.20
C ALA A 58 -1.67 7.16 -16.53
N GLY A 59 -1.49 6.46 -17.67
CA GLY A 59 -1.61 7.06 -19.00
C GLY A 59 -2.98 7.64 -19.31
N ARG A 60 -4.07 7.11 -18.71
CA ARG A 60 -5.42 7.66 -18.86
C ARG A 60 -5.64 8.92 -18.02
N ILE A 61 -5.11 8.95 -16.79
CA ILE A 61 -5.31 10.07 -15.86
C ILE A 61 -4.57 11.33 -16.34
N VAL A 62 -3.37 11.18 -16.91
CA VAL A 62 -2.58 12.33 -17.41
C VAL A 62 -3.23 13.03 -18.61
N VAL A 63 -4.17 12.37 -19.29
CA VAL A 63 -4.89 12.89 -20.46
C VAL A 63 -6.25 13.49 -20.08
N ALA A 64 -6.65 13.44 -18.80
CA ALA A 64 -7.87 14.11 -18.33
C ALA A 64 -7.63 15.63 -18.20
N PRO A 65 -8.39 16.48 -18.93
CA PRO A 65 -8.30 17.94 -18.82
C PRO A 65 -8.88 18.46 -17.49
#